data_AF-A0A375JBT8-F1
#
_entry.id   AF-A0A375JBT8-F1
#
_cell.length_a   1.000
_cell.length_b   1.000
_cell.length_c   1.000
_cell.angle_alpha   90.00
_cell.angle_beta   90.00
_cell.angle_gamma   90.00
#
_symmetry.space_group_name_H-M   'P 1'
#
loop_
_entity.id
_entity.type
_entity.pdbx_description
1 polymer ?
#
loop_
_entity_poly.entity_id
_entity_poly.type
_entity_poly.pdbx_seq_one_letter_code
_entity_poly.pdbx_strand_id
1 'polypeptide(L)'
;MRPWVTNRNTNGSEDIGLMQINSIHLPRLGRYGITRAHLFDGCTNAYVGAWILRENIQRFGPTWKAVGAYNASSPDKQLRYANQIHARWQALQRAALR
;
A
#
# COMPACT_ATOMS: atom_id res chain seq x y z
N MET A 1 -13.07 2.94 6.61
CA MET A 1 -12.38 2.23 5.51
C MET A 1 -12.87 0.78 5.50
N ARG A 2 -12.88 0.07 4.35
CA ARG A 2 -13.48 -1.27 4.19
C ARG A 2 -12.40 -2.36 4.04
N PRO A 3 -12.03 -3.11 5.10
CA PRO A 3 -10.94 -4.09 5.04
C PRO A 3 -11.26 -5.40 4.28
N TRP A 4 -12.48 -5.59 3.79
CA TRP A 4 -12.91 -6.77 3.03
C TRP A 4 -12.90 -6.58 1.51
N VAL A 5 -12.34 -5.46 1.01
CA VAL A 5 -12.31 -5.18 -0.44
C VAL A 5 -11.16 -5.92 -1.11
N THR A 6 -11.46 -6.57 -2.23
CA THR A 6 -10.45 -7.18 -3.12
C THR A 6 -10.59 -6.62 -4.52
N ASN A 7 -9.48 -6.31 -5.17
CA ASN A 7 -9.44 -5.97 -6.60
C ASN A 7 -8.58 -6.97 -7.36
N ARG A 8 -9.06 -7.47 -8.50
CA ARG A 8 -8.32 -8.43 -9.33
C ARG A 8 -7.59 -7.70 -10.45
N ASN A 9 -6.30 -7.96 -10.58
CA ASN A 9 -5.44 -7.40 -11.62
C ASN A 9 -5.44 -8.28 -12.88
N THR A 10 -5.15 -7.67 -14.03
CA THR A 10 -5.11 -8.36 -15.33
C THR A 10 -4.04 -9.46 -15.41
N ASN A 11 -2.99 -9.36 -14.60
CA ASN A 11 -1.94 -10.37 -14.48
C ASN A 11 -2.31 -11.54 -13.54
N GLY A 12 -3.55 -11.60 -13.03
CA GLY A 12 -4.02 -12.64 -12.13
C GLY A 12 -3.69 -12.42 -10.64
N SER A 13 -2.89 -11.41 -10.30
CA SER A 13 -2.71 -10.99 -8.89
C SER A 13 -3.96 -10.29 -8.36
N GLU A 14 -4.04 -10.10 -7.06
CA GLU A 14 -5.16 -9.43 -6.40
C GLU A 14 -4.66 -8.47 -5.32
N ASP A 15 -5.29 -7.31 -5.20
CA ASP A 15 -5.02 -6.35 -4.14
C ASP A 15 -6.03 -6.54 -3.01
N ILE A 16 -5.54 -6.85 -1.81
CA ILE A 16 -6.35 -7.40 -0.72
C ILE A 16 -6.46 -6.40 0.42
N GLY A 17 -7.70 -6.16 0.85
CA GLY A 17 -8.06 -5.48 2.08
C GLY A 17 -7.73 -4.01 2.14
N LEU A 18 -7.56 -3.50 3.37
CA LEU A 18 -7.55 -2.08 3.69
C LEU A 18 -6.56 -1.24 2.87
N MET A 19 -5.30 -1.67 2.83
CA MET A 19 -4.18 -1.02 2.14
C MET A 19 -3.89 -1.65 0.78
N GLN A 20 -4.79 -2.53 0.29
CA GLN A 20 -4.71 -3.10 -1.05
C GLN A 20 -3.38 -3.85 -1.26
N ILE A 21 -3.06 -4.77 -0.35
CA ILE A 21 -1.82 -5.54 -0.39
C ILE A 21 -1.89 -6.53 -1.54
N ASN A 22 -0.96 -6.42 -2.50
CA ASN A 22 -0.94 -7.31 -3.65
C ASN A 22 -0.58 -8.75 -3.24
N SER A 23 -1.30 -9.73 -3.81
CA SER A 23 -1.15 -11.15 -3.51
C SER A 23 0.23 -11.72 -3.81
N ILE A 24 1.06 -11.02 -4.60
CA ILE A 24 2.48 -11.36 -4.81
C ILE A 24 3.29 -11.40 -3.51
N HIS A 25 2.85 -10.70 -2.46
CA HIS A 25 3.51 -10.72 -1.15
C HIS A 25 3.19 -11.97 -0.33
N LEU A 26 2.13 -12.73 -0.65
CA LEU A 26 1.68 -13.87 0.17
C LEU A 26 2.75 -14.94 0.43
N PRO A 27 3.59 -15.36 -0.53
CA PRO A 27 4.65 -16.34 -0.25
C PRO A 27 5.67 -15.83 0.77
N ARG A 28 5.97 -14.53 0.75
CA ARG A 28 6.86 -13.91 1.73
C ARG A 28 6.19 -13.78 3.10
N LEU A 29 4.94 -13.30 3.12
CA LEU A 29 4.13 -13.12 4.32
C LEU A 29 3.89 -14.45 5.05
N GLY A 30 3.72 -15.54 4.30
CA GLY A 30 3.54 -16.88 4.84
C GLY A 30 4.72 -17.35 5.70
N ARG A 31 5.95 -16.85 5.45
CA ARG A 31 7.13 -17.14 6.30
C ARG A 31 7.00 -16.57 7.72
N TYR A 32 6.09 -15.63 7.93
CA TYR A 32 5.77 -15.01 9.21
C TYR A 32 4.39 -15.46 9.75
N GLY A 33 3.79 -16.49 9.16
CA GLY A 33 2.46 -16.97 9.54
C GLY A 33 1.30 -16.08 9.08
N ILE A 34 1.55 -15.09 8.21
CA ILE A 34 0.50 -14.21 7.69
C ILE A 34 -0.11 -14.82 6.43
N THR A 35 -1.38 -15.21 6.53
CA THR A 35 -2.15 -15.79 5.43
C THR A 35 -2.97 -14.72 4.71
N ARG A 36 -3.55 -15.07 3.55
CA ARG A 36 -4.53 -14.23 2.85
C ARG A 36 -5.67 -13.79 3.77
N ALA A 37 -6.20 -14.71 4.58
CA ALA A 37 -7.33 -14.42 5.46
C ALA A 37 -7.01 -13.32 6.48
N HIS A 38 -5.78 -13.32 7.01
CA HIS A 38 -5.32 -12.28 7.93
C HIS A 38 -5.29 -10.88 7.30
N LEU A 39 -5.18 -10.77 5.97
CA LEU A 39 -5.23 -9.47 5.29
C LEU A 39 -6.64 -8.86 5.23
N PHE A 40 -7.68 -9.57 5.66
CA PHE A 40 -9.02 -9.01 5.85
C PHE A 40 -9.24 -8.41 7.24
N ASP A 41 -8.32 -8.66 8.19
CA ASP A 41 -8.26 -7.87 9.42
C ASP A 41 -7.62 -6.51 9.11
N GLY A 42 -8.31 -5.43 9.48
CA GLY A 42 -7.89 -4.07 9.15
C GLY A 42 -6.57 -3.69 9.80
N CYS A 43 -6.34 -4.11 11.04
CA CYS A 43 -5.10 -3.81 11.77
C CYS A 43 -3.92 -4.54 11.13
N THR A 44 -4.05 -5.85 10.92
CA THR A 44 -3.02 -6.67 10.28
C THR A 44 -2.67 -6.15 8.89
N ASN A 45 -3.69 -5.82 8.08
CA ASN A 45 -3.48 -5.27 6.75
C ASN A 45 -2.74 -3.92 6.80
N ALA A 46 -3.10 -3.04 7.74
CA ALA A 46 -2.41 -1.76 7.94
C ALA A 46 -0.94 -1.95 8.32
N TYR A 47 -0.64 -2.87 9.24
CA TYR A 47 0.74 -3.17 9.63
C TYR A 47 1.56 -3.74 8.47
N VAL A 48 0.98 -4.65 7.68
CA VAL A 48 1.64 -5.19 6.48
C VAL A 48 1.90 -4.11 5.44
N GLY A 49 0.93 -3.23 5.18
CA GLY A 49 1.11 -2.11 4.25
C GLY A 49 2.18 -1.12 4.74
N ALA A 50 2.18 -0.80 6.03
CA ALA A 50 3.22 0.03 6.64
C ALA A 50 4.61 -0.61 6.55
N TRP A 51 4.71 -1.93 6.72
CA TRP A 51 5.95 -2.67 6.53
C TRP A 51 6.47 -2.55 5.09
N ILE A 52 5.64 -2.83 4.08
CA ILE A 52 6.02 -2.71 2.67
C ILE A 52 6.40 -1.26 2.32
N LEU A 53 5.67 -0.27 2.84
CA LEU A 53 6.02 1.14 2.67
C LEU A 53 7.37 1.48 3.30
N ARG A 54 7.65 0.97 4.51
CA ARG A 54 8.94 1.18 5.19
C ARG A 54 10.11 0.65 4.36
N GLU A 55 9.96 -0.49 3.69
CA GLU A 55 11.01 -1.01 2.80
C GLU A 55 11.26 -0.10 1.60
N ASN A 56 10.20 0.45 1.00
CA ASN A 56 10.33 1.45 -0.06
C ASN A 56 11.04 2.72 0.45
N ILE A 57 10.74 3.16 1.67
CA ILE A 57 11.43 4.29 2.31
C ILE A 57 12.90 3.97 2.57
N GLN A 58 13.25 2.75 3.00
CA GLN A 58 14.64 2.34 3.16
C GLN A 58 15.40 2.35 1.83
N ARG A 59 14.73 1.97 0.73
CA ARG A 59 15.34 1.91 -0.59
C ARG A 59 15.47 3.27 -1.29
N PHE A 60 14.48 4.14 -1.16
CA PHE A 60 14.37 5.39 -1.92
C PHE A 60 14.44 6.66 -1.07
N GLY A 61 14.69 6.51 0.23
CA GLY A 61 14.60 7.58 1.21
C GLY A 61 13.15 7.95 1.54
N PRO A 62 12.94 8.85 2.53
CA PRO A 62 11.62 9.35 2.91
C PRO A 62 11.09 10.35 1.87
N THR A 63 10.83 9.87 0.66
CA THR A 63 10.46 10.67 -0.51
C THR A 63 9.13 10.23 -1.11
N TRP A 64 8.52 11.09 -1.93
CA TRP A 64 7.33 10.73 -2.71
C TRP A 64 7.57 9.56 -3.67
N LYS A 65 8.83 9.32 -4.07
CA LYS A 65 9.20 8.13 -4.84
C LYS A 65 8.95 6.85 -4.06
N ALA A 66 9.23 6.82 -2.75
CA ALA A 66 8.93 5.65 -1.92
C ALA A 66 7.41 5.36 -1.86
N VAL A 67 6.60 6.41 -1.77
CA VAL A 67 5.12 6.31 -1.81
C VAL A 67 4.64 5.82 -3.17
N GLY A 68 5.18 6.34 -4.27
CA GLY A 68 4.85 5.86 -5.61
C GLY A 68 5.24 4.39 -5.82
N ALA A 69 6.44 4.02 -5.37
CA ALA A 69 6.99 2.66 -5.51
C ALA A 69 6.22 1.60 -4.70
N TYR A 70 5.52 1.99 -3.64
CA TYR A 70 4.57 1.12 -2.95
C TYR A 70 3.46 0.61 -3.89
N ASN A 71 2.97 1.46 -4.80
CA ASN A 71 1.84 1.12 -5.67
C ASN A 71 2.23 0.45 -6.98
N ALA A 72 3.37 0.81 -7.57
CA ALA A 72 3.76 0.31 -8.89
C ALA A 72 5.27 0.31 -9.12
N SER A 73 5.74 -0.53 -10.04
CA SER A 73 7.14 -0.52 -10.51
C SER A 73 7.40 0.48 -11.64
N SER A 74 6.39 0.84 -12.46
CA SER A 74 6.60 1.75 -13.59
C SER A 74 6.66 3.22 -13.14
N PRO A 75 7.66 4.00 -13.56
CA PRO A 75 7.87 5.37 -13.07
C PRO A 75 6.67 6.30 -13.27
N ASP A 76 5.96 6.18 -14.39
CA ASP A 76 4.78 6.99 -14.69
C ASP A 76 3.63 6.69 -13.71
N LYS A 77 3.41 5.42 -13.36
CA LYS A 77 2.39 5.00 -12.39
C LYS A 77 2.76 5.47 -10.99
N GLN A 78 4.03 5.34 -10.61
CA GLN A 78 4.56 5.83 -9.33
C GLN A 78 4.29 7.32 -9.16
N LEU A 79 4.64 8.14 -10.17
CA LEU A 79 4.45 9.59 -10.11
C LEU A 79 2.97 9.96 -9.99
N ARG A 80 2.09 9.33 -10.79
CA ARG A 80 0.64 9.58 -10.69
C ARG A 80 0.09 9.26 -9.31
N TYR A 81 0.43 8.09 -8.78
CA TYR A 81 -0.02 7.68 -7.45
C TYR A 81 0.51 8.61 -6.35
N ALA A 82 1.81 8.92 -6.38
CA ALA A 82 2.41 9.85 -5.42
C ALA A 82 1.75 11.23 -5.43
N ASN A 83 1.43 11.76 -6.62
CA ASN A 83 0.73 13.04 -6.75
C ASN A 83 -0.69 12.99 -6.17
N GLN A 84 -1.43 11.89 -6.36
CA GLN A 84 -2.76 11.70 -5.77
C GLN A 84 -2.70 11.68 -4.24
N ILE A 85 -1.75 10.93 -3.67
CA ILE A 85 -1.56 10.86 -2.22
C ILE A 85 -1.11 12.20 -1.66
N HIS A 86 -0.19 12.89 -2.33
CA HIS A 86 0.28 14.21 -1.93
C HIS A 86 -0.88 15.23 -1.87
N ALA A 87 -1.71 15.28 -2.92
CA ALA A 87 -2.88 16.16 -2.94
C ALA A 87 -3.85 15.85 -1.79
N ARG A 88 -4.11 14.56 -1.52
CA ARG A 88 -4.98 14.14 -0.42
C ARG A 88 -4.39 14.50 0.94
N TRP A 89 -3.10 14.29 1.13
CA TRP A 89 -2.38 14.63 2.36
C TRP A 89 -2.41 16.14 2.62
N GLN A 90 -2.15 16.98 1.62
CA GLN A 90 -2.26 18.44 1.73
C GLN A 90 -3.66 18.89 2.16
N ALA A 91 -4.71 18.28 1.59
CA ALA A 91 -6.09 18.59 1.98
C ALA A 91 -6.37 18.24 3.44
N LEU A 92 -5.86 17.10 3.93
CA LEU A 92 -5.99 16.70 5.34
C LEU A 92 -5.22 17.63 6.28
N GLN A 93 -4.01 18.04 5.91
CA GLN A 93 -3.22 19.00 6.70
C GLN A 93 -3.95 20.34 6.85
N ARG A 94 -4.52 20.87 5.76
CA ARG A 94 -5.31 22.11 5.81
C ARG A 94 -6.57 22.00 6.66
N ALA A 95 -7.22 20.83 6.66
CA ALA A 95 -8.41 20.60 7.48
C ALA A 95 -8.07 20.48 8.96
N ALA A 96 -6.91 19.90 9.32
CA ALA A 96 -6.47 19.76 10.71
C ALA A 96 -5.98 21.07 11.36
N LEU A 97 -5.65 22.08 10.55
CA LEU A 97 -5.25 23.42 10.99
C LEU A 97 -6.43 24.40 11.11
N ARG A 98 -7.65 23.92 10.88
CA ARG A 98 -8.91 24.65 11.11
C ARG A 98 -9.56 24.10 12.37
#